data_AF-A0A4Q8TTS8-F1
#
_entry.id   AF-A0A4Q8TTS8-F1
#
_cell.length_a   1.000
_cell.length_b   1.000
_cell.length_c   1.000
_cell.angle_alpha   90.00
_cell.angle_beta   90.00
_cell.angle_gamma   90.00
#
_symmetry.space_group_name_H-M   'P 1'
#
loop_
_entity.id
_entity.type
_entity.pdbx_description
1 polymer ?
#
loop_
_entity_poly.entity_id
_entity_poly.type
_entity_poly.pdbx_seq_one_letter_code
_entity_poly.pdbx_strand_id
1 'polypeptide(L)'
;MTTTSIQNSIQERVNSICNDLYSKGTKPSVRLVLSMLPDVSSTSTVHKYFANWKKELEANQQSLYDKLGFSSEFTQSFMKEITRFGVEAEQRYKEQAQDANEQRDLALDDLERSEDRLHKQNSLVSQLEREVAELQQELATVKAEAKSELQKTNELNRAALDKENETHTAIVTELRQQLTQSTQEAKSLHQTNEELRTEIAKAELKLEGNQQYVDEVKAQNAALVDDNKLLNKELAAINKTLASQETELTVNSKLINSLESSTNEYKKYMASAESELSSLKLTNQHLSKQLETVTEKLDRANTSNTELRKTLEEQSSVIAKLTK
;
A
#
# COMPACT_ATOMS: atom_id res chain seq x y z
N MET A 1 107.82 -24.99 -111.84
CA MET A 1 106.60 -25.83 -111.91
C MET A 1 105.76 -25.63 -110.65
N THR A 2 105.09 -24.50 -110.50
CA THR A 2 104.26 -24.20 -109.29
C THR A 2 103.02 -23.34 -109.57
N THR A 3 102.83 -22.82 -110.78
CA THR A 3 101.68 -21.95 -111.13
C THR A 3 100.49 -22.69 -111.75
N THR A 4 100.69 -23.86 -112.36
CA THR A 4 99.60 -24.65 -112.99
C THR A 4 98.73 -25.40 -111.97
N SER A 5 99.29 -25.76 -110.80
CA SER A 5 98.56 -26.51 -109.77
C SER A 5 97.57 -25.65 -108.96
N ILE A 6 97.83 -24.34 -108.84
CA ILE A 6 96.95 -23.41 -108.09
C ILE A 6 95.74 -22.98 -108.94
N GLN A 7 95.90 -22.86 -110.27
CA GLN A 7 94.80 -22.46 -111.17
C GLN A 7 93.70 -23.53 -111.29
N ASN A 8 94.05 -24.81 -111.30
CA ASN A 8 93.06 -25.91 -111.35
C ASN A 8 92.26 -26.05 -110.03
N SER A 9 92.90 -25.80 -108.88
CA SER A 9 92.22 -25.84 -107.57
C SER A 9 91.15 -24.74 -107.42
N ILE A 10 91.37 -23.55 -108.00
CA ILE A 10 90.40 -22.44 -107.94
C ILE A 10 89.18 -22.73 -108.84
N GLN A 11 89.38 -23.33 -110.02
CA GLN A 11 88.27 -23.72 -110.90
C GLN A 11 87.37 -24.78 -110.24
N GLU A 12 87.94 -25.80 -109.61
CA GLU A 12 87.18 -26.84 -108.89
C GLU A 12 86.39 -26.26 -107.70
N ARG A 13 86.98 -25.33 -106.92
CA ARG A 13 86.26 -24.64 -105.84
C ARG A 13 85.10 -23.80 -106.37
N VAL A 14 85.30 -23.05 -107.45
CA VAL A 14 84.23 -22.26 -108.10
C VAL A 14 83.12 -23.19 -108.59
N ASN A 15 83.44 -24.28 -109.27
CA ASN A 15 82.46 -25.26 -109.74
C ASN A 15 81.69 -25.93 -108.59
N SER A 16 82.38 -26.27 -107.49
CA SER A 16 81.76 -26.88 -106.30
C SER A 16 80.78 -25.93 -105.61
N ILE A 17 81.14 -24.65 -105.45
CA ILE A 17 80.25 -23.64 -104.86
C ILE A 17 79.04 -23.41 -105.77
N CYS A 18 79.25 -23.35 -107.08
CA CYS A 18 78.15 -23.18 -108.02
C CYS A 18 77.20 -24.39 -108.02
N ASN A 19 77.72 -25.62 -107.95
CA ASN A 19 76.93 -26.83 -107.82
C ASN A 19 76.14 -26.89 -106.50
N ASP A 20 76.75 -26.50 -105.37
CA ASP A 20 76.07 -26.47 -104.06
C ASP A 20 74.93 -25.45 -104.05
N LEU A 21 75.19 -24.22 -104.53
CA LEU A 21 74.16 -23.18 -104.67
C LEU A 21 73.01 -23.62 -105.59
N TYR A 22 73.35 -24.26 -106.72
CA TYR A 22 72.37 -24.77 -107.66
C TYR A 22 71.53 -25.91 -107.06
N SER A 23 72.14 -26.83 -106.30
CA SER A 23 71.43 -27.94 -105.64
C SER A 23 70.45 -27.47 -104.54
N LYS A 24 70.76 -26.34 -103.90
CA LYS A 24 69.89 -25.68 -102.90
C LYS A 24 68.83 -24.77 -103.52
N GLY A 25 68.67 -24.80 -104.84
CA GLY A 25 67.69 -23.99 -105.58
C GLY A 25 68.00 -22.48 -105.61
N THR A 26 69.20 -22.07 -105.18
CA THR A 26 69.61 -20.66 -105.17
C THR A 26 70.36 -20.32 -106.45
N LYS A 27 69.91 -19.31 -107.21
CA LYS A 27 70.53 -18.93 -108.49
C LYS A 27 71.99 -18.49 -108.29
N PRO A 28 72.99 -19.26 -108.76
CA PRO A 28 74.38 -18.88 -108.59
C PRO A 28 74.67 -17.58 -109.35
N SER A 29 75.33 -16.62 -108.70
CA SER A 29 75.79 -15.39 -109.34
C SER A 29 77.26 -15.17 -109.06
N VAL A 30 77.97 -14.51 -109.98
CA VAL A 30 79.41 -14.22 -109.84
C VAL A 30 79.69 -13.52 -108.51
N ARG A 31 78.84 -12.58 -108.09
CA ARG A 31 78.97 -11.85 -106.83
C ARG A 31 78.80 -12.75 -105.60
N LEU A 32 77.85 -13.67 -105.63
CA LEU A 32 77.60 -14.63 -104.55
C LEU A 32 78.75 -15.64 -104.44
N VAL A 33 79.26 -16.13 -105.56
CA VAL A 33 80.40 -17.06 -105.60
C VAL A 33 81.69 -16.38 -105.12
N LEU A 34 81.94 -15.12 -105.50
CA LEU A 34 83.04 -14.31 -104.96
C LEU A 34 82.94 -14.11 -103.45
N SER A 35 81.74 -13.89 -102.91
CA SER A 35 81.55 -13.74 -101.46
C SER A 35 81.88 -15.00 -100.65
N MET A 36 81.86 -16.17 -101.29
CA MET A 36 82.20 -17.47 -100.68
C MET A 36 83.66 -17.88 -100.92
N LEU A 37 84.46 -17.03 -101.59
CA LEU A 37 85.89 -17.25 -101.87
C LEU A 37 86.73 -16.04 -101.39
N PRO A 38 87.00 -15.92 -100.07
CA PRO A 38 87.72 -14.78 -99.51
C PRO A 38 89.19 -14.68 -99.96
N ASP A 39 89.75 -15.77 -100.47
CA ASP A 39 91.17 -15.89 -100.83
C ASP A 39 91.49 -15.41 -102.27
N VAL A 40 90.46 -15.05 -103.07
CA VAL A 40 90.59 -14.72 -104.50
C VAL A 40 89.97 -13.35 -104.78
N SER A 41 90.80 -12.33 -105.00
CA SER A 41 90.35 -10.95 -105.30
C SER A 41 90.09 -10.67 -106.78
N SER A 42 90.48 -11.58 -107.67
CA SER A 42 90.35 -11.40 -109.11
C SER A 42 88.96 -11.79 -109.62
N THR A 43 88.06 -10.79 -109.70
CA THR A 43 86.71 -10.93 -110.26
C THR A 43 86.72 -11.52 -111.68
N SER A 44 87.72 -11.17 -112.49
CA SER A 44 87.86 -11.68 -113.87
C SER A 44 88.20 -13.18 -113.91
N THR A 45 88.95 -13.68 -112.92
CA THR A 45 89.26 -15.12 -112.80
C THR A 45 88.03 -15.92 -112.40
N VAL A 46 87.27 -15.46 -111.40
CA VAL A 46 86.01 -16.11 -110.98
C VAL A 46 84.96 -16.03 -112.09
N HIS A 47 84.85 -14.90 -112.79
CA HIS A 47 83.92 -14.76 -113.91
C HIS A 47 84.27 -15.72 -115.06
N LYS A 48 85.56 -15.94 -115.35
CA LYS A 48 86.00 -16.90 -116.37
C LYS A 48 85.60 -18.34 -116.00
N TYR A 49 85.86 -18.76 -114.76
CA TYR A 49 85.49 -20.11 -114.31
C TYR A 49 83.99 -20.28 -114.13
N PHE A 50 83.27 -19.27 -113.63
CA PHE A 50 81.81 -19.26 -113.58
C PHE A 50 81.19 -19.33 -114.97
N ALA A 51 81.74 -18.62 -115.95
CA ALA A 51 81.27 -18.69 -117.34
C ALA A 51 81.54 -20.07 -117.95
N ASN A 52 82.71 -20.68 -117.67
CA ASN A 52 83.00 -22.06 -118.08
C ASN A 52 82.06 -23.06 -117.40
N TRP A 53 81.85 -22.96 -116.08
CA TRP A 53 80.88 -23.78 -115.35
C TRP A 53 79.47 -23.63 -115.89
N LYS A 54 79.03 -22.39 -116.16
CA LYS A 54 77.72 -22.11 -116.74
C LYS A 54 77.60 -22.72 -118.14
N LYS A 55 78.65 -22.64 -118.96
CA LYS A 55 78.71 -23.26 -120.28
C LYS A 55 78.73 -24.79 -120.20
N GLU A 56 79.41 -25.37 -119.22
CA GLU A 56 79.40 -26.81 -118.94
C GLU A 56 78.03 -27.27 -118.42
N LEU A 57 77.38 -26.48 -117.56
CA LEU A 57 76.03 -26.77 -117.08
C LEU A 57 75.01 -26.69 -118.22
N GLU A 58 75.07 -25.64 -119.05
CA GLU A 58 74.23 -25.50 -120.24
C GLU A 58 74.50 -26.62 -121.25
N ALA A 59 75.77 -27.01 -121.47
CA ALA A 59 76.12 -28.14 -122.32
C ALA A 59 75.68 -29.49 -121.73
N ASN A 60 75.75 -29.67 -120.41
CA ASN A 60 75.33 -30.91 -119.74
C ASN A 60 73.81 -31.02 -119.71
N GLN A 61 73.10 -29.90 -119.47
CA GLN A 61 71.65 -29.80 -119.65
C GLN A 61 71.26 -30.08 -121.09
N GLN A 62 71.91 -29.45 -122.08
CA GLN A 62 71.67 -29.71 -123.50
C GLN A 62 71.95 -31.17 -123.89
N SER A 63 73.01 -31.79 -123.35
CA SER A 63 73.30 -33.21 -123.60
C SER A 63 72.28 -34.13 -122.93
N LEU A 64 71.78 -33.77 -121.74
CA LEU A 64 70.68 -34.49 -121.08
C LEU A 64 69.39 -34.36 -121.88
N TYR A 65 69.12 -33.19 -122.46
CA TYR A 65 67.96 -32.93 -123.32
C TYR A 65 68.04 -33.71 -124.64
N ASP A 66 69.19 -33.72 -125.30
CA ASP A 66 69.42 -34.50 -126.54
C ASP A 66 69.33 -36.01 -126.28
N LYS A 67 69.78 -36.46 -125.10
CA LYS A 67 69.76 -37.88 -124.69
C LYS A 67 68.38 -38.39 -124.27
N LEU A 68 67.48 -37.49 -123.88
CA LEU A 68 66.08 -37.79 -123.57
C LEU A 68 65.18 -37.81 -124.83
N GLY A 69 65.67 -37.37 -125.98
CA GLY A 69 65.01 -37.53 -127.29
C GLY A 69 63.72 -36.73 -127.47
N PHE A 70 63.40 -35.80 -126.57
CA PHE A 70 62.20 -34.97 -126.67
C PHE A 70 62.38 -33.81 -127.64
N SER A 71 61.31 -33.46 -128.36
CA SER A 71 61.27 -32.23 -129.16
C SER A 71 61.58 -31.02 -128.29
N SER A 72 62.36 -30.07 -128.81
CA SER A 72 62.67 -28.82 -128.12
C SER A 72 61.40 -28.04 -127.73
N GLU A 73 60.34 -28.15 -128.53
CA GLU A 73 59.03 -27.55 -128.27
C GLU A 73 58.32 -28.23 -127.08
N PHE A 74 58.43 -29.55 -126.96
CA PHE A 74 57.87 -30.31 -125.84
C PHE A 74 58.58 -29.96 -124.53
N THR A 75 59.91 -29.91 -124.53
CA THR A 75 60.69 -29.53 -123.34
C THR A 75 60.41 -28.09 -122.91
N GLN A 76 60.26 -27.16 -123.86
CA GLN A 76 59.87 -25.78 -123.54
C GLN A 76 58.44 -25.68 -122.99
N SER A 77 57.49 -26.43 -123.55
CA SER A 77 56.12 -26.49 -123.03
C SER A 77 56.09 -27.08 -121.63
N PHE A 78 56.83 -28.15 -121.38
CA PHE A 78 56.93 -28.79 -120.07
C PHE A 78 57.59 -27.89 -119.02
N MET A 79 58.64 -27.15 -119.38
CA MET A 79 59.28 -26.19 -118.45
C MET A 79 58.38 -24.98 -118.16
N LYS A 80 57.63 -24.50 -119.15
CA LYS A 80 56.57 -23.48 -118.94
C LYS A 80 55.52 -24.01 -117.97
N GLU A 81 55.14 -25.27 -118.11
CA GLU A 81 54.16 -25.94 -117.26
C GLU A 81 54.67 -26.14 -115.82
N ILE A 82 55.93 -26.57 -115.63
CA ILE A 82 56.57 -26.63 -114.30
C ILE A 82 56.62 -25.25 -113.65
N THR A 83 56.97 -24.22 -114.42
CA THR A 83 57.01 -22.84 -113.90
C THR A 83 55.61 -22.36 -113.55
N ARG A 84 54.60 -22.67 -114.37
CA ARG A 84 53.19 -22.38 -114.10
C ARG A 84 52.74 -23.03 -112.80
N PHE A 85 52.98 -24.33 -112.62
CA PHE A 85 52.65 -25.04 -111.38
C PHE A 85 53.45 -24.53 -110.17
N GLY A 86 54.72 -24.16 -110.36
CA GLY A 86 55.53 -23.55 -109.31
C GLY A 86 54.95 -22.22 -108.83
N VAL A 87 54.57 -21.34 -109.76
CA VAL A 87 53.92 -20.05 -109.45
C VAL A 87 52.55 -20.26 -108.84
N GLU A 88 51.74 -21.21 -109.35
CA GLU A 88 50.41 -21.50 -108.80
C GLU A 88 50.50 -22.09 -107.39
N ALA A 89 51.44 -23.00 -107.13
CA ALA A 89 51.67 -23.55 -105.79
C ALA A 89 52.18 -22.47 -104.83
N GLU A 90 53.13 -21.63 -105.25
CA GLU A 90 53.61 -20.50 -104.45
C GLU A 90 52.47 -19.53 -104.11
N GLN A 91 51.61 -19.21 -105.08
CA GLN A 91 50.45 -18.34 -104.85
C GLN A 91 49.45 -18.99 -103.88
N ARG A 92 49.13 -20.28 -104.03
CA ARG A 92 48.25 -20.99 -103.10
C ARG A 92 48.82 -21.04 -101.67
N TYR A 93 50.11 -21.30 -101.51
CA TYR A 93 50.75 -21.28 -100.19
C TYR A 93 50.79 -19.88 -99.60
N LYS A 94 50.97 -18.86 -100.43
CA LYS A 94 50.91 -17.46 -100.01
C LYS A 94 49.51 -17.07 -99.54
N GLU A 95 48.47 -17.45 -100.29
CA GLU A 95 47.07 -17.24 -99.90
C GLU A 95 46.74 -18.00 -98.61
N GLN A 96 47.10 -19.28 -98.51
CA GLN A 96 46.89 -20.07 -97.30
C GLN A 96 47.62 -19.49 -96.08
N ALA A 97 48.84 -18.97 -96.27
CA ALA A 97 49.58 -18.30 -95.21
C ALA A 97 48.95 -16.96 -94.83
N GLN A 98 48.38 -16.24 -95.79
CA GLN A 98 47.64 -15.00 -95.54
C GLN A 98 46.35 -15.28 -94.78
N ASP A 99 45.53 -16.23 -95.23
CA ASP A 99 44.30 -16.66 -94.55
C ASP A 99 44.58 -17.12 -93.11
N ALA A 100 45.66 -17.89 -92.91
CA ALA A 100 46.07 -18.34 -91.58
C ALA A 100 46.52 -17.18 -90.68
N ASN A 101 47.20 -16.17 -91.23
CA ASN A 101 47.56 -14.96 -90.49
C ASN A 101 46.32 -14.12 -90.17
N GLU A 102 45.39 -13.95 -91.11
CA GLU A 102 44.13 -13.23 -90.88
C GLU A 102 43.29 -13.92 -89.81
N GLN A 103 43.18 -15.26 -89.85
CA GLN A 103 42.49 -16.03 -88.80
C GLN A 103 43.18 -15.91 -87.44
N ARG A 104 44.52 -15.93 -87.41
CA ARG A 104 45.28 -15.72 -86.18
C ARG A 104 44.99 -14.34 -85.61
N ASP A 105 45.03 -13.30 -86.45
CA ASP A 105 44.83 -11.92 -86.00
C ASP A 105 43.39 -11.71 -85.49
N LEU A 106 42.39 -12.28 -86.16
CA LEU A 106 41.01 -12.31 -85.65
C LEU A 106 40.89 -13.02 -84.30
N ALA A 107 41.57 -14.15 -84.12
CA ALA A 107 41.56 -14.88 -82.85
C ALA A 107 42.26 -14.11 -81.73
N LEU A 108 43.32 -13.35 -82.05
CA LEU A 108 44.00 -12.47 -81.09
C LEU A 108 43.09 -11.30 -80.68
N ASP A 109 42.41 -10.65 -81.62
CA ASP A 109 41.44 -9.58 -81.34
C ASP A 109 40.29 -10.07 -80.45
N ASP A 110 39.75 -11.27 -80.75
CA ASP A 110 38.69 -11.87 -79.95
C ASP A 110 39.15 -12.26 -78.54
N LEU A 111 40.40 -12.76 -78.42
CA LEU A 111 41.03 -13.04 -77.14
C LEU A 111 41.20 -11.76 -76.33
N GLU A 112 41.76 -10.70 -76.91
CA GLU A 112 41.94 -9.39 -76.26
C GLU A 112 40.60 -8.83 -75.75
N ARG A 113 39.55 -8.88 -76.58
CA ARG A 113 38.19 -8.46 -76.16
C ARG A 113 37.62 -9.34 -75.03
N SER A 114 37.98 -10.62 -74.99
CA SER A 114 37.55 -11.51 -73.91
C SER A 114 38.30 -11.23 -72.61
N GLU A 115 39.60 -10.96 -72.68
CA GLU A 115 40.45 -10.60 -71.55
C GLU A 115 40.02 -9.25 -70.95
N ASP A 116 39.75 -8.25 -71.79
CA ASP A 116 39.20 -6.96 -71.36
C ASP A 116 37.86 -7.10 -70.63
N ARG A 117 36.97 -7.96 -71.14
CA ARG A 117 35.69 -8.26 -70.48
C ARG A 117 35.90 -8.94 -69.14
N LEU A 118 36.81 -9.91 -69.07
CA LEU A 118 37.16 -10.62 -67.84
C LEU A 118 37.74 -9.65 -66.80
N HIS A 119 38.65 -8.76 -67.19
CA HIS A 119 39.22 -7.75 -66.30
C HIS A 119 38.16 -6.81 -65.74
N LYS A 120 37.23 -6.33 -66.58
CA LYS A 120 36.11 -5.49 -66.13
C LYS A 120 35.19 -6.24 -65.16
N GLN A 121 34.87 -7.50 -65.47
CA GLN A 121 34.04 -8.34 -64.59
C GLN A 121 34.73 -8.62 -63.25
N ASN A 122 36.02 -8.96 -63.26
CA ASN A 122 36.78 -9.17 -62.02
C ASN A 122 36.83 -7.90 -61.17
N SER A 123 37.04 -6.73 -61.78
CA SER A 123 36.99 -5.46 -61.05
C SER A 123 35.63 -5.21 -60.41
N LEU A 124 34.53 -5.53 -61.11
CA LEU A 124 33.17 -5.40 -60.57
C LEU A 124 32.92 -6.39 -59.44
N VAL A 125 33.35 -7.65 -59.59
CA VAL A 125 33.23 -8.67 -58.56
C VAL A 125 33.99 -8.25 -57.30
N SER A 126 35.23 -7.79 -57.42
CA SER A 126 36.00 -7.30 -56.26
C SER A 126 35.36 -6.09 -55.59
N GLN A 127 34.72 -5.20 -56.35
CA GLN A 127 33.97 -4.08 -55.78
C GLN A 127 32.74 -4.56 -55.00
N LEU A 128 31.96 -5.48 -55.59
CA LEU A 128 30.78 -6.05 -54.94
C LEU A 128 31.13 -6.88 -53.70
N GLU A 129 32.22 -7.64 -53.74
CA GLU A 129 32.72 -8.38 -52.57
C GLU A 129 33.07 -7.45 -51.41
N ARG A 130 33.67 -6.30 -51.73
CA ARG A 130 33.97 -5.27 -50.73
C ARG A 130 32.69 -4.65 -50.15
N GLU A 131 31.73 -4.28 -50.99
CA GLU A 131 30.46 -3.71 -50.54
C GLU A 131 29.67 -4.70 -49.68
N VAL A 132 29.64 -5.98 -50.06
CA VAL A 132 29.03 -7.05 -49.27
C VAL A 132 29.72 -7.20 -47.91
N ALA A 133 31.05 -7.12 -47.84
CA ALA A 133 31.78 -7.18 -46.58
C ALA A 133 31.48 -5.97 -45.68
N GLU A 134 31.43 -4.76 -46.24
CA GLU A 134 31.08 -3.53 -45.53
C GLU A 134 29.64 -3.60 -44.98
N LEU A 135 28.67 -4.00 -45.80
CA LEU A 135 27.27 -4.17 -45.38
C LEU A 135 27.10 -5.26 -44.31
N GLN A 136 27.85 -6.36 -44.40
CA GLN A 136 27.83 -7.41 -43.37
C GLN A 136 28.36 -6.89 -42.02
N GLN A 137 29.39 -6.05 -42.05
CA GLN A 137 29.94 -5.42 -40.85
C GLN A 137 28.98 -4.40 -40.25
N GLU A 138 28.34 -3.56 -41.08
CA GLU A 138 27.32 -2.61 -40.62
C GLU A 138 26.13 -3.34 -40.00
N LEU A 139 25.64 -4.40 -40.64
CA LEU A 139 24.54 -5.21 -40.13
C LEU A 139 24.89 -5.85 -38.77
N ALA A 140 26.12 -6.37 -38.63
CA ALA A 140 26.60 -6.93 -37.37
C ALA A 140 26.64 -5.85 -36.27
N THR A 141 27.09 -4.64 -36.60
CA THR A 141 27.18 -3.50 -35.68
C THR A 141 25.80 -3.04 -35.23
N VAL A 142 24.88 -2.79 -36.17
CA VAL A 142 23.49 -2.39 -35.89
C VAL A 142 22.79 -3.45 -35.04
N LYS A 143 23.00 -4.74 -35.32
CA LYS A 143 22.43 -5.83 -34.54
C LYS A 143 22.97 -5.86 -33.09
N ALA A 144 24.26 -5.57 -32.90
CA ALA A 144 24.86 -5.50 -31.59
C ALA A 144 24.35 -4.29 -30.78
N GLU A 145 24.24 -3.13 -31.44
CA GLU A 145 23.69 -1.90 -30.86
C GLU A 145 22.22 -2.09 -30.46
N ALA A 146 21.38 -2.58 -31.36
CA ALA A 146 19.96 -2.85 -31.08
C ALA A 146 19.78 -3.85 -29.92
N LYS A 147 20.64 -4.87 -29.83
CA LYS A 147 20.62 -5.81 -28.71
C LYS A 147 21.01 -5.14 -27.39
N SER A 148 22.04 -4.29 -27.40
CA SER A 148 22.49 -3.52 -26.23
C SER A 148 21.41 -2.54 -25.75
N GLU A 149 20.78 -1.81 -26.68
CA GLU A 149 19.67 -0.90 -26.36
C GLU A 149 18.44 -1.62 -25.80
N LEU A 150 18.10 -2.79 -26.36
CA LEU A 150 17.02 -3.62 -25.84
C LEU A 150 17.32 -4.12 -24.42
N GLN A 151 18.56 -4.54 -24.15
CA GLN A 151 18.98 -4.95 -22.80
C GLN A 151 18.88 -3.78 -21.82
N LYS A 152 19.42 -2.61 -22.18
CA LYS A 152 19.34 -1.39 -21.36
C LYS A 152 17.90 -0.99 -21.07
N THR A 153 17.03 -1.04 -22.08
CA THR A 153 15.60 -0.74 -21.92
C THR A 153 14.92 -1.73 -20.98
N ASN A 154 15.22 -3.02 -21.10
CA ASN A 154 14.68 -4.05 -20.20
C ASN A 154 15.14 -3.87 -18.75
N GLU A 155 16.42 -3.52 -18.54
CA GLU A 155 16.97 -3.24 -17.20
C GLU A 155 16.30 -2.01 -16.57
N LEU A 156 16.14 -0.93 -17.35
CA LEU A 156 15.45 0.28 -16.89
C LEU A 156 13.98 0.01 -16.55
N ASN A 157 13.27 -0.73 -17.40
CA ASN A 157 11.88 -1.10 -17.14
C ASN A 157 11.75 -1.97 -15.90
N ARG A 158 12.67 -2.92 -15.68
CA ARG A 158 12.70 -3.74 -14.47
C ARG A 158 12.97 -2.89 -13.22
N ALA A 159 13.94 -1.98 -13.26
CA ALA A 159 14.23 -1.09 -12.13
C ALA A 159 13.05 -0.15 -11.82
N ALA A 160 12.36 0.35 -12.85
CA ALA A 160 11.15 1.16 -12.67
C ALA A 160 10.01 0.35 -12.02
N LEU A 161 9.80 -0.89 -12.48
CA LEU A 161 8.80 -1.79 -11.94
C LEU A 161 9.10 -2.18 -10.47
N ASP A 162 10.37 -2.46 -10.14
CA ASP A 162 10.79 -2.78 -8.78
C ASP A 162 10.55 -1.58 -7.84
N LYS A 163 10.90 -0.36 -8.27
CA LYS A 163 10.63 0.87 -7.50
C LYS A 163 9.12 1.12 -7.32
N GLU A 164 8.33 0.93 -8.37
CA GLU A 164 6.87 1.05 -8.29
C GLU A 164 6.29 0.03 -7.30
N ASN A 165 6.72 -1.23 -7.35
CA ASN A 165 6.32 -2.27 -6.40
C ASN A 165 6.70 -1.94 -4.96
N GLU A 166 7.89 -1.40 -4.71
CA GLU A 166 8.33 -0.95 -3.38
C GLU A 166 7.42 0.17 -2.86
N THR A 167 7.14 1.19 -3.68
CA THR A 167 6.25 2.30 -3.29
C THR A 167 4.82 1.82 -3.03
N HIS A 168 4.25 0.98 -3.88
CA HIS A 168 2.94 0.37 -3.67
C HIS A 168 2.91 -0.48 -2.39
N THR A 169 3.95 -1.27 -2.14
CA THR A 169 4.04 -2.08 -0.91
C THR A 169 4.08 -1.20 0.34
N ALA A 170 4.83 -0.10 0.31
CA ALA A 170 4.88 0.86 1.40
C ALA A 170 3.50 1.52 1.65
N ILE A 171 2.83 1.99 0.59
CA ILE A 171 1.49 2.59 0.67
C ILE A 171 0.47 1.58 1.23
N VAL A 172 0.47 0.35 0.74
CA VAL A 172 -0.44 -0.71 1.22
C VAL A 172 -0.20 -1.01 2.70
N THR A 173 1.07 -1.02 3.13
CA THR A 173 1.42 -1.25 4.54
C THR A 173 0.94 -0.11 5.43
N GLU A 174 1.14 1.13 5.01
CA GLU A 174 0.66 2.32 5.73
C GLU A 174 -0.87 2.35 5.83
N LEU A 175 -1.58 2.12 4.72
CA LEU A 175 -3.05 2.07 4.72
C LEU A 175 -3.60 0.96 5.62
N ARG A 176 -2.95 -0.21 5.65
CA ARG A 176 -3.32 -1.30 6.59
C ARG A 176 -3.08 -0.91 8.04
N GLN A 177 -2.00 -0.18 8.34
CA GLN A 177 -1.73 0.33 9.67
C GLN A 177 -2.78 1.35 10.11
N GLN A 178 -3.11 2.32 9.25
CA GLN A 178 -4.14 3.33 9.51
C GLN A 178 -5.52 2.67 9.73
N LEU A 179 -5.88 1.69 8.91
CA LEU A 179 -7.13 0.94 9.06
C LEU A 179 -7.18 0.19 10.40
N THR A 180 -6.08 -0.43 10.80
CA THR A 180 -5.97 -1.14 12.07
C THR A 180 -6.10 -0.19 13.26
N GLN A 181 -5.42 0.96 13.20
CA GLN A 181 -5.50 1.99 14.23
C GLN A 181 -6.92 2.55 14.35
N SER A 182 -7.54 2.97 13.24
CA SER A 182 -8.91 3.49 13.24
C SER A 182 -9.93 2.47 13.76
N THR A 183 -9.75 1.19 13.41
CA THR A 183 -10.59 0.10 13.94
C THR A 183 -10.43 -0.05 15.46
N GLN A 184 -9.22 0.08 15.97
CA GLN A 184 -8.95 -0.01 17.42
C GLN A 184 -9.51 1.20 18.17
N GLU A 185 -9.37 2.41 17.62
CA GLU A 185 -9.97 3.64 18.16
C GLU A 185 -11.50 3.54 18.19
N ALA A 186 -12.13 3.04 17.12
CA ALA A 186 -13.57 2.82 17.08
C ALA A 186 -14.05 1.83 18.16
N LYS A 187 -13.31 0.73 18.38
CA LYS A 187 -13.61 -0.21 19.47
C LYS A 187 -13.49 0.43 20.85
N SER A 188 -12.43 1.21 21.08
CA SER A 188 -12.22 1.94 22.33
C SER A 188 -13.37 2.93 22.59
N LEU A 189 -13.69 3.76 21.60
CA LEU A 189 -14.81 4.71 21.67
C LEU A 189 -16.16 4.03 21.89
N HIS A 190 -16.38 2.86 21.29
CA HIS A 190 -17.58 2.08 21.53
C HIS A 190 -17.66 1.59 22.97
N GLN A 191 -16.56 1.05 23.51
CA GLN A 191 -16.49 0.61 24.90
C GLN A 191 -16.72 1.77 25.88
N THR A 192 -16.06 2.91 25.67
CA THR A 192 -16.27 4.11 26.50
C THR A 192 -17.72 4.61 26.43
N ASN A 193 -18.36 4.56 25.26
CA ASN A 193 -19.78 4.92 25.15
C ASN A 193 -20.68 3.98 25.96
N GLU A 194 -20.42 2.67 25.95
CA GLU A 194 -21.19 1.71 26.75
C GLU A 194 -20.98 1.91 28.26
N GLU A 195 -19.76 2.23 28.67
CA GLU A 195 -19.45 2.61 30.06
C GLU A 195 -20.21 3.87 30.47
N LEU A 196 -20.16 4.94 29.66
CA LEU A 196 -20.88 6.19 29.91
C LEU A 196 -22.40 5.99 29.94
N ARG A 197 -22.96 5.19 29.02
CA ARG A 197 -24.39 4.83 29.05
C ARG A 197 -24.78 4.13 30.35
N THR A 198 -23.93 3.24 30.83
CA THR A 198 -24.13 2.54 32.10
C THR A 198 -24.05 3.51 33.29
N GLU A 199 -23.10 4.44 33.28
CA GLU A 199 -22.99 5.47 34.32
C GLU A 199 -24.17 6.43 34.35
N ILE A 200 -24.66 6.85 33.18
CA ILE A 200 -25.87 7.68 33.06
C ILE A 200 -27.07 6.93 33.63
N ALA A 201 -27.30 5.68 33.25
CA ALA A 201 -28.40 4.88 33.79
C ALA A 201 -28.33 4.72 35.31
N LYS A 202 -27.12 4.53 35.87
CA LYS A 202 -26.91 4.50 37.33
C LYS A 202 -27.22 5.85 37.99
N ALA A 203 -26.85 6.95 37.35
CA ALA A 203 -27.13 8.29 37.86
C ALA A 203 -28.63 8.62 37.82
N GLU A 204 -29.33 8.24 36.75
CA GLU A 204 -30.78 8.38 36.61
C GLU A 204 -31.54 7.59 37.69
N LEU A 205 -31.17 6.33 37.95
CA LEU A 205 -31.77 5.54 39.04
C LEU A 205 -31.56 6.17 40.42
N LYS A 206 -30.36 6.73 40.69
CA LYS A 206 -30.10 7.45 41.94
C LYS A 206 -30.96 8.71 42.05
N LEU A 207 -31.13 9.44 40.95
CA LEU A 207 -31.95 10.63 40.91
C LEU A 207 -33.42 10.30 41.18
N GLU A 208 -33.94 9.24 40.58
CA GLU A 208 -35.30 8.73 40.82
C GLU A 208 -35.48 8.30 42.28
N GLY A 209 -34.52 7.55 42.85
CA GLY A 209 -34.56 7.17 44.27
C GLY A 209 -34.53 8.37 45.22
N ASN A 210 -33.70 9.39 44.93
CA ASN A 210 -33.67 10.63 45.71
C ASN A 210 -35.01 11.39 45.59
N GLN A 211 -35.63 11.41 44.41
CA GLN A 211 -36.92 12.04 44.20
C GLN A 211 -38.02 11.35 45.04
N GLN A 212 -38.06 10.01 45.04
CA GLN A 212 -38.99 9.23 45.87
C GLN A 212 -38.79 9.52 47.36
N TYR A 213 -37.54 9.57 47.83
CA TYR A 213 -37.24 9.91 49.23
C TYR A 213 -37.72 11.32 49.60
N VAL A 214 -37.48 12.30 48.73
CA VAL A 214 -37.96 13.69 48.95
C VAL A 214 -39.49 13.74 49.02
N ASP A 215 -40.19 13.00 48.16
CA ASP A 215 -41.65 12.96 48.15
C ASP A 215 -42.20 12.26 49.40
N GLU A 216 -41.54 11.20 49.88
CA GLU A 216 -41.89 10.54 51.15
C GLU A 216 -41.70 11.49 52.35
N VAL A 217 -40.56 12.19 52.44
CA VAL A 217 -40.30 13.16 53.50
C VAL A 217 -41.31 14.32 53.46
N LYS A 218 -41.68 14.80 52.27
CA LYS A 218 -42.73 15.82 52.13
C LYS A 218 -44.08 15.31 52.63
N ALA A 219 -44.46 14.07 52.29
CA ALA A 219 -45.70 13.46 52.75
C ALA A 219 -45.71 13.28 54.28
N GLN A 220 -44.62 12.78 54.85
CA GLN A 220 -44.47 12.66 56.31
C GLN A 220 -44.53 14.03 57.01
N ASN A 221 -43.84 15.05 56.48
CA ASN A 221 -43.91 16.40 57.03
C ASN A 221 -45.33 16.99 56.97
N ALA A 222 -46.07 16.75 55.89
CA ALA A 222 -47.46 17.18 55.78
C ALA A 222 -48.34 16.52 56.85
N ALA A 223 -48.19 15.20 57.05
CA ALA A 223 -48.89 14.46 58.11
C ALA A 223 -48.56 14.99 59.51
N LEU A 224 -47.27 15.20 59.81
CA LEU A 224 -46.83 15.76 61.10
C LEU A 224 -47.36 17.18 61.34
N VAL A 225 -47.48 18.00 60.30
CA VAL A 225 -48.09 19.34 60.40
C VAL A 225 -49.57 19.23 60.75
N ASP A 226 -50.30 18.29 60.14
CA ASP A 226 -51.72 18.10 60.45
C ASP A 226 -51.94 17.50 61.85
N ASP A 227 -51.12 16.55 62.27
CA ASP A 227 -51.11 16.03 63.65
C ASP A 227 -50.83 17.15 64.66
N ASN A 228 -49.85 18.03 64.39
CA ASN A 228 -49.60 19.20 65.23
C ASN A 228 -50.81 20.14 65.30
N LYS A 229 -51.55 20.34 64.20
CA LYS A 229 -52.79 21.14 64.24
C LYS A 229 -53.86 20.48 65.08
N LEU A 230 -54.01 19.15 65.00
CA LEU A 230 -54.97 18.39 65.81
C LEU A 230 -54.61 18.47 67.29
N LEU A 231 -53.36 18.18 67.66
CA LEU A 231 -52.86 18.30 69.03
C LEU A 231 -53.04 19.71 69.59
N ASN A 232 -52.78 20.75 68.79
CA ASN A 232 -53.03 22.14 69.20
C ASN A 232 -54.52 22.42 69.45
N LYS A 233 -55.43 21.86 68.64
CA LYS A 233 -56.88 21.97 68.87
C LYS A 233 -57.29 21.26 70.16
N GLU A 234 -56.76 20.07 70.41
CA GLU A 234 -57.01 19.31 71.65
C GLU A 234 -56.48 20.05 72.87
N LEU A 235 -55.26 20.60 72.82
CA LEU A 235 -54.69 21.46 73.85
C LEU A 235 -55.57 22.67 74.14
N ALA A 236 -56.06 23.36 73.10
CA ALA A 236 -56.96 24.50 73.26
C ALA A 236 -58.28 24.09 73.93
N ALA A 237 -58.83 22.93 73.58
CA ALA A 237 -60.05 22.39 74.20
C ALA A 237 -59.83 22.03 75.67
N ILE A 238 -58.73 21.33 75.99
CA ILE A 238 -58.35 20.98 77.36
C ILE A 238 -58.14 22.25 78.20
N ASN A 239 -57.41 23.24 77.69
CA ASN A 239 -57.20 24.51 78.39
C ASN A 239 -58.52 25.25 78.68
N LYS A 240 -59.49 25.21 77.76
CA LYS A 240 -60.82 25.77 77.99
C LYS A 240 -61.56 25.04 79.12
N THR A 241 -61.51 23.71 79.12
CA THR A 241 -62.09 22.89 80.20
C THR A 241 -61.41 23.16 81.53
N LEU A 242 -60.08 23.21 81.55
CA LEU A 242 -59.28 23.54 82.75
C LEU A 242 -59.68 24.89 83.33
N ALA A 243 -59.76 25.93 82.50
CA ALA A 243 -60.20 27.26 82.94
C ALA A 243 -61.64 27.22 83.51
N SER A 244 -62.55 26.45 82.92
CA SER A 244 -63.91 26.29 83.47
C SER A 244 -63.90 25.59 84.82
N GLN A 245 -63.10 24.54 85.00
CA GLN A 245 -62.95 23.83 86.27
C GLN A 245 -62.28 24.71 87.33
N GLU A 246 -61.28 25.52 86.99
CA GLU A 246 -60.68 26.51 87.89
C GLU A 246 -61.71 27.53 88.38
N THR A 247 -62.60 28.01 87.49
CA THR A 247 -63.69 28.91 87.90
C THR A 247 -64.69 28.21 88.83
N GLU A 248 -65.04 26.95 88.54
CA GLU A 248 -65.94 26.15 89.38
C GLU A 248 -65.32 25.90 90.77
N LEU A 249 -64.04 25.53 90.84
CA LEU A 249 -63.30 25.38 92.09
C LEU A 249 -63.25 26.68 92.89
N THR A 250 -63.08 27.83 92.22
CA THR A 250 -63.11 29.13 92.88
C THR A 250 -64.49 29.45 93.46
N VAL A 251 -65.56 29.13 92.75
CA VAL A 251 -66.94 29.27 93.23
C VAL A 251 -67.20 28.32 94.41
N ASN A 252 -66.80 27.05 94.29
CA ASN A 252 -66.93 26.07 95.36
C ASN A 252 -66.15 26.49 96.62
N SER A 253 -64.94 27.01 96.47
CA SER A 253 -64.14 27.57 97.57
C SER A 253 -64.86 28.72 98.28
N LYS A 254 -65.47 29.66 97.53
CA LYS A 254 -66.32 30.72 98.11
C LYS A 254 -67.53 30.17 98.84
N LEU A 255 -68.19 29.14 98.29
CA LEU A 255 -69.33 28.48 98.93
C LEU A 255 -68.91 27.78 100.23
N ILE A 256 -67.79 27.06 100.23
CA ILE A 256 -67.21 26.44 101.44
C ILE A 256 -66.96 27.50 102.51
N ASN A 257 -66.28 28.62 102.17
CA ASN A 257 -66.03 29.71 103.12
C ASN A 257 -67.33 30.31 103.69
N SER A 258 -68.38 30.42 102.87
CA SER A 258 -69.70 30.88 103.31
C SER A 258 -70.36 29.87 104.26
N LEU A 259 -70.29 28.57 103.95
CA LEU A 259 -70.82 27.50 104.79
C LEU A 259 -70.05 27.37 106.12
N GLU A 260 -68.73 27.52 106.10
CA GLU A 260 -67.90 27.56 107.31
C GLU A 260 -68.26 28.74 108.21
N SER A 261 -68.48 29.92 107.62
CA SER A 261 -68.91 31.11 108.36
C SER A 261 -70.27 30.87 109.04
N SER A 262 -71.24 30.36 108.29
CA SER A 262 -72.56 30.02 108.84
C SER A 262 -72.48 28.92 109.91
N THR A 263 -71.65 27.89 109.70
CA THR A 263 -71.41 26.84 110.71
C THR A 263 -70.81 27.42 111.99
N ASN A 264 -69.88 28.38 111.89
CA ASN A 264 -69.32 29.06 113.05
C ASN A 264 -70.35 29.94 113.77
N GLU A 265 -71.26 30.60 113.04
CA GLU A 265 -72.40 31.31 113.63
C GLU A 265 -73.33 30.34 114.36
N TYR A 266 -73.71 29.23 113.75
CA TYR A 266 -74.51 28.19 114.40
C TYR A 266 -73.82 27.60 115.63
N LYS A 267 -72.50 27.39 115.60
CA LYS A 267 -71.73 26.98 116.78
C LYS A 267 -71.78 28.02 117.90
N LYS A 268 -71.68 29.32 117.58
CA LYS A 268 -71.84 30.40 118.58
C LYS A 268 -73.25 30.40 119.16
N TYR A 269 -74.28 30.26 118.33
CA TYR A 269 -75.67 30.14 118.79
C TYR A 269 -75.87 28.92 119.70
N MET A 270 -75.33 27.75 119.32
CA MET A 270 -75.36 26.55 120.15
C MET A 270 -74.66 26.75 121.50
N ALA A 271 -73.45 27.33 121.52
CA ALA A 271 -72.74 27.61 122.77
C ALA A 271 -73.51 28.60 123.68
N SER A 272 -74.18 29.60 123.09
CA SER A 272 -75.05 30.52 123.83
C SER A 272 -76.25 29.79 124.42
N ALA A 273 -76.92 28.94 123.63
CA ALA A 273 -78.05 28.15 124.09
C ALA A 273 -77.66 27.13 125.18
N GLU A 274 -76.47 26.52 125.09
CA GLU A 274 -75.93 25.65 126.13
C GLU A 274 -75.64 26.41 127.44
N SER A 275 -75.13 27.64 127.35
CA SER A 275 -74.93 28.52 128.51
C SER A 275 -76.25 28.88 129.18
N GLU A 276 -77.28 29.23 128.40
CA GLU A 276 -78.65 29.47 128.89
C GLU A 276 -79.26 28.22 129.52
N LEU A 277 -79.08 27.04 128.92
CA LEU A 277 -79.54 25.78 129.50
C LEU A 277 -78.88 25.49 130.85
N SER A 278 -77.58 25.79 130.97
CA SER A 278 -76.82 25.64 132.21
C SER A 278 -77.29 26.60 133.30
N SER A 279 -77.57 27.85 132.96
CA SER A 279 -78.10 28.84 133.89
C SER A 279 -79.52 28.49 134.38
N LEU A 280 -80.38 28.02 133.47
CA LEU A 280 -81.70 27.46 133.77
C LEU A 280 -81.61 26.24 134.70
N LYS A 281 -80.64 25.35 134.48
CA LYS A 281 -80.38 24.20 135.36
C LYS A 281 -80.03 24.64 136.78
N LEU A 282 -79.16 25.63 136.92
CA LEU A 282 -78.78 26.20 138.23
C LEU A 282 -79.98 26.87 138.93
N THR A 283 -80.83 27.59 138.18
CA THR A 283 -82.05 28.17 138.74
C THR A 283 -83.04 27.10 139.19
N ASN A 284 -83.19 26.02 138.43
CA ASN A 284 -84.07 24.92 138.77
C ASN A 284 -83.58 24.18 140.03
N GLN A 285 -82.26 23.96 140.17
CA GLN A 285 -81.67 23.43 141.41
C GLN A 285 -81.92 24.35 142.62
N HIS A 286 -81.86 25.67 142.43
CA HIS A 286 -82.16 26.63 143.49
C HIS A 286 -83.64 26.57 143.91
N LEU A 287 -84.55 26.51 142.94
CA LEU A 287 -86.00 26.37 143.19
C LEU A 287 -86.32 25.04 143.89
N SER A 288 -85.71 23.93 143.51
CA SER A 288 -85.87 22.65 144.22
C SER A 288 -85.42 22.73 145.68
N LYS A 289 -84.27 23.39 145.96
CA LYS A 289 -83.82 23.62 147.34
C LYS A 289 -84.80 24.47 148.15
N GLN A 290 -85.36 25.52 147.54
CA GLN A 290 -86.38 26.33 148.20
C GLN A 290 -87.66 25.53 148.50
N LEU A 291 -88.07 24.65 147.58
CA LEU A 291 -89.22 23.76 147.77
C LEU A 291 -89.01 22.80 148.95
N GLU A 292 -87.81 22.24 149.07
CA GLU A 292 -87.40 21.37 150.18
C GLU A 292 -87.44 22.12 151.53
N THR A 293 -87.00 23.38 151.56
CA THR A 293 -87.04 24.20 152.79
C THR A 293 -88.47 24.57 153.22
N VAL A 294 -89.37 24.79 152.26
CA VAL A 294 -90.79 25.05 152.54
C VAL A 294 -91.48 23.80 153.06
N THR A 295 -91.13 22.64 152.52
CA THR A 295 -91.65 21.34 152.95
C THR A 295 -91.25 21.03 154.39
N GLU A 296 -89.98 21.25 154.76
CA GLU A 296 -89.53 21.11 156.16
C GLU A 296 -90.24 22.06 157.13
N LYS A 297 -90.54 23.30 156.71
CA LYS A 297 -91.29 24.26 157.54
C LYS A 297 -92.73 23.81 157.75
N LEU A 298 -93.36 23.20 156.75
CA LEU A 298 -94.71 22.66 156.83
C LEU A 298 -94.78 21.47 157.79
N ASP A 299 -93.78 20.57 157.75
CA ASP A 299 -93.71 19.42 158.66
C ASP A 299 -93.53 19.83 160.13
N ARG A 300 -92.71 20.86 160.39
CA ARG A 300 -92.54 21.45 161.74
C ARG A 300 -93.83 22.11 162.25
N ALA A 301 -94.59 22.76 161.38
CA ALA A 301 -95.89 23.33 161.73
C ALA A 301 -96.92 22.25 162.06
N ASN A 302 -96.92 21.14 161.31
CA ASN A 302 -97.81 19.99 161.56
C ASN A 302 -97.49 19.30 162.90
N THR A 303 -96.22 19.11 163.25
CA THR A 303 -95.81 18.51 164.54
C THR A 303 -96.22 19.38 165.73
N SER A 304 -96.08 20.70 165.61
CA SER A 304 -96.54 21.65 166.65
C SER A 304 -98.07 21.61 166.84
N ASN A 305 -98.83 21.44 165.75
CA ASN A 305 -100.30 21.35 165.80
C ASN A 305 -100.78 20.05 166.47
N THR A 306 -100.06 18.93 166.28
CA THR A 306 -100.35 17.68 166.98
C THR A 306 -100.06 17.74 168.49
N GLU A 307 -99.01 18.45 168.92
CA GLU A 307 -98.70 18.62 170.35
C GLU A 307 -99.72 19.52 171.07
N LEU A 308 -100.18 20.59 170.41
CA LEU A 308 -101.24 21.47 170.92
C LEU A 308 -102.58 20.75 171.08
N ARG A 309 -102.91 19.83 170.18
CA ARG A 309 -104.12 18.98 170.31
C ARG A 309 -104.04 18.06 171.53
N LYS A 310 -102.87 17.47 171.79
CA LYS A 310 -102.67 16.56 172.92
C LYS A 310 -102.79 17.28 174.28
N THR A 311 -102.27 18.51 174.37
CA THR A 311 -102.38 19.34 175.58
C THR A 311 -103.82 19.79 175.85
N LEU A 312 -104.61 20.04 174.80
CA LEU A 312 -106.03 20.37 174.93
C LEU A 312 -106.87 19.19 175.45
N GLU A 313 -106.55 17.96 175.02
CA GLU A 313 -107.18 16.71 175.45
C GLU A 313 -106.90 16.43 176.95
N GLU A 314 -105.65 16.66 177.38
CA GLU A 314 -105.22 16.48 178.77
C GLU A 314 -105.85 17.50 179.72
N GLN A 315 -105.97 18.77 179.30
CA GLN A 315 -106.69 19.80 180.08
C GLN A 315 -108.19 19.51 180.22
N SER A 316 -108.81 18.93 179.19
CA SER A 316 -110.23 18.54 179.21
C SER A 316 -110.50 17.36 180.16
N SER A 317 -109.55 16.43 180.30
CA SER A 317 -109.63 15.26 181.20
C SER A 317 -109.54 15.63 182.69
N VAL A 318 -108.72 16.63 183.04
CA VAL A 318 -108.53 17.05 184.45
C VAL A 318 -109.75 17.81 184.98
N ILE A 319 -110.40 18.63 184.14
CA ILE A 319 -111.63 19.36 184.53
C ILE A 319 -112.78 18.39 184.86
N ALA A 320 -112.83 17.22 184.22
CA ALA A 320 -113.91 16.25 184.42
C ALA A 320 -113.84 15.43 185.72
N LYS A 321 -112.71 15.41 186.45
CA LYS A 321 -112.46 14.43 187.53
C LYS A 321 -112.58 14.92 188.97
N LEU A 322 -112.81 16.20 189.27
CA LEU A 322 -112.90 16.67 190.67
C LEU A 322 -114.12 17.57 190.98
N THR A 323 -115.17 17.53 190.16
CA THR A 323 -116.48 18.15 190.45
C THR A 323 -117.55 17.16 190.96
N LYS A 324 -117.17 16.02 191.54
CA LYS A 324 -118.05 15.17 192.38
C LYS A 324 -117.25 14.40 193.41
#